data_AF-A0A026W4D4-F1
#
_entry.id   AF-A0A026W4D4-F1
#
_cell.length_a   1.000
_cell.length_b   1.000
_cell.length_c   1.000
_cell.angle_alpha   90.00
_cell.angle_beta   90.00
_cell.angle_gamma   90.00
#
_symmetry.space_group_name_H-M   'P 1'
#
loop_
_entity.id
_entity.type
_entity.pdbx_description
1 polymer ?
#
loop_
_entity_poly.entity_id
_entity_poly.type
_entity_poly.pdbx_seq_one_letter_code
_entity_poly.pdbx_strand_id
1 'polypeptide(L)'
;MELISPVDLLTPLEAAAISRVLEECLEQLLTVGFVIPASVDPRWDETGFKTVDEAYGVPDEPRAIFREDMGLLPLVPTAAEKMQRDRNYVRRVLERVLRDVRDDRKFDSLQEELDSIARKREGERDLETSARAWLNRAGQLRGTLESSKTASAEDTESTIRLAQESDAAVDRAIFLNSGKLGYAERWARARLEQQALKLQLRKTDVLNGLSDRSKECNAEQIMSAEISAYLEADIEEKEKQIVAWTTRYSEELVRRQQEIDELKEKVDKQKLEMDEMRSLRDEQRELIDEYISEERRLREEAEHRGKLHKAATVIQSRWRGHMVRRELGKYKNLRKRLKRRKKLSKKFRLEAKR
;
A
#
# COMPACT_ATOMS: atom_id res chain seq x y z
N MET A 1 -17.06 75.87 83.73
CA MET A 1 -17.52 76.76 84.82
C MET A 1 -17.69 75.90 86.04
N GLU A 2 -16.61 75.73 86.80
CA GLU A 2 -16.66 75.17 88.15
C GLU A 2 -15.75 76.03 89.01
N LEU A 3 -16.27 76.33 90.20
CA LEU A 3 -15.81 77.36 91.11
C LEU A 3 -14.43 76.99 91.66
N ILE A 4 -13.44 77.86 91.41
CA ILE A 4 -12.18 77.87 92.15
C ILE A 4 -12.55 78.24 93.59
N SER A 5 -12.66 77.22 94.44
CA SER A 5 -12.81 77.36 95.88
C SER A 5 -11.70 78.27 96.42
N PRO A 6 -11.97 79.19 97.36
CA PRO A 6 -10.89 79.89 98.04
C PRO A 6 -10.04 78.82 98.71
N VAL A 7 -8.74 78.78 98.38
CA VAL A 7 -7.79 78.04 99.22
C VAL A 7 -7.89 78.70 100.58
N ASP A 8 -8.48 78.00 101.54
CA ASP A 8 -8.72 78.48 102.89
C ASP A 8 -7.39 78.96 103.46
N LEU A 9 -7.23 80.29 103.52
CA LEU A 9 -6.08 80.91 104.15
C LEU A 9 -6.11 80.47 105.62
N LEU A 10 -5.08 79.72 106.03
CA LEU A 10 -4.96 79.27 107.40
C LEU A 10 -5.01 80.48 108.33
N THR A 11 -5.80 80.39 109.40
CA THR A 11 -5.80 81.47 110.39
C THR A 11 -4.39 81.60 110.98
N PRO A 12 -3.97 82.80 111.45
CA PRO A 12 -2.61 82.99 111.97
C PRO A 12 -2.25 82.03 113.11
N LEU A 13 -3.25 81.64 113.90
CA LEU A 13 -3.08 80.71 115.01
C LEU A 13 -2.95 79.27 114.53
N GLU A 14 -3.71 78.86 113.51
CA GLU A 14 -3.60 77.55 112.86
C GLU A 14 -2.27 77.41 112.11
N ALA A 15 -1.85 78.44 111.36
CA ALA A 15 -0.56 78.44 110.67
C ALA A 15 0.61 78.31 111.65
N ALA A 16 0.54 78.98 112.82
CA ALA A 16 1.56 78.87 113.86
C ALA A 16 1.56 77.48 114.53
N ALA A 17 0.39 76.92 114.82
CA ALA A 17 0.26 75.57 115.38
C ALA A 17 0.77 74.50 114.40
N ILE A 18 0.39 74.59 113.12
CA ILE A 18 0.84 73.67 112.06
C ILE A 18 2.35 73.81 111.83
N SER A 19 2.88 75.04 111.79
CA SER A 19 4.33 75.26 111.66
C SER A 19 5.09 74.63 112.82
N ARG A 20 4.57 74.73 114.05
CA ARG A 20 5.20 74.11 115.23
C ARG A 20 5.23 72.59 115.14
N VAL A 21 4.13 71.98 114.69
CA VAL A 21 4.05 70.53 114.48
C VAL A 21 4.99 70.10 113.34
N LEU A 22 5.06 70.85 112.25
CA LEU A 22 5.96 70.58 111.13
C LEU A 22 7.44 70.69 111.55
N GLU A 23 7.79 71.68 112.38
CA GLU A 23 9.12 71.81 112.98
C GLU A 23 9.46 70.59 113.84
N GLU A 24 8.56 70.16 114.72
CA GLU A 24 8.73 68.94 115.53
C GLU A 24 8.88 67.68 114.66
N CYS A 25 8.10 67.56 113.57
CA CYS A 25 8.25 66.47 112.61
C CYS A 25 9.60 66.50 111.89
N LEU A 26 10.10 67.68 111.51
CA LEU A 26 11.42 67.83 110.89
C LEU A 26 12.53 67.47 111.88
N GLU A 27 12.42 67.89 113.14
CA GLU A 27 13.35 67.51 114.21
C GLU A 27 13.36 65.98 114.46
N GLN A 28 12.18 65.35 114.48
CA GLN A 28 12.06 63.89 114.60
C GLN A 28 12.67 63.17 113.38
N LEU A 29 12.43 63.67 112.17
CA LEU A 29 13.08 63.14 110.96
C LEU A 29 14.59 63.32 111.05
N LEU A 30 15.11 64.44 111.58
CA LEU A 30 16.54 64.60 111.83
C LEU A 30 17.07 63.51 112.78
N THR A 31 16.38 63.25 113.90
CA THR A 31 16.74 62.16 114.83
C THR A 31 16.77 60.80 114.14
N VAL A 32 15.77 60.44 113.34
CA VAL A 32 15.74 59.19 112.56
C VAL A 32 16.92 59.07 111.60
N GLY A 33 17.39 60.21 111.05
CA GLY A 33 18.59 60.28 110.22
C GLY A 33 19.87 59.89 110.95
N PHE A 34 19.99 60.29 112.21
CA PHE A 34 21.13 59.95 113.05
C PHE A 34 21.08 58.51 113.58
N VAL A 35 19.90 57.94 113.76
CA VAL A 35 19.70 56.57 114.28
C VAL A 35 19.97 55.49 113.22
N ILE A 36 19.69 55.77 111.94
CA ILE A 36 19.93 54.83 110.82
C ILE A 36 20.93 55.45 109.84
N PRO A 37 22.25 55.45 110.14
CA PRO A 37 23.23 56.07 109.25
C PRO A 37 23.38 55.25 107.97
N ALA A 38 22.97 55.82 106.84
CA ALA A 38 23.27 55.33 105.50
C ALA A 38 23.54 56.52 104.57
N SER A 39 24.59 56.43 103.76
CA SER A 39 24.91 57.45 102.77
C SER A 39 23.99 57.30 101.57
N VAL A 40 23.08 58.26 101.37
CA VAL A 40 22.27 58.32 100.15
C VAL A 40 23.14 58.90 99.03
N ASP A 41 23.32 58.14 97.95
CA ASP A 41 24.04 58.64 96.77
C ASP A 41 23.20 59.75 96.08
N PRO A 42 23.77 60.94 95.83
CA PRO A 42 23.08 62.08 95.21
C PRO A 42 22.41 61.78 93.86
N ARG A 43 22.86 60.74 93.15
CA ARG A 43 22.27 60.29 91.88
C ARG A 43 20.83 59.79 92.03
N TRP A 44 20.44 59.44 93.25
CA TRP A 44 19.11 58.98 93.60
C TRP A 44 18.23 60.10 94.18
N ASP A 45 18.79 61.29 94.40
CA ASP A 45 18.06 62.43 94.94
C ASP A 45 17.31 63.13 93.81
N GLU A 46 16.17 62.56 93.45
CA GLU A 46 15.33 63.11 92.39
C GLU A 46 14.64 64.39 92.90
N THR A 47 14.97 65.50 92.28
CA THR A 47 14.34 66.81 92.49
C THR A 47 13.37 67.07 91.35
N GLY A 48 12.15 66.54 91.47
CA GLY A 48 11.04 66.88 90.56
C GLY A 48 10.10 65.73 90.19
N PHE A 49 8.93 66.09 89.65
CA PHE A 49 8.04 65.15 88.97
C PHE A 49 8.71 64.64 87.70
N LYS A 50 8.80 63.30 87.55
CA LYS A 50 9.20 62.62 86.32
C LYS A 50 7.94 62.10 85.64
N THR A 51 7.84 62.25 84.32
CA THR A 51 6.79 61.58 83.55
C THR A 51 7.07 60.08 83.46
N VAL A 52 6.05 59.29 83.11
CA VAL A 52 6.17 57.83 83.00
C VAL A 52 7.18 57.43 81.94
N ASP A 53 7.28 58.18 80.85
CA ASP A 53 8.30 57.99 79.81
C ASP A 53 9.71 58.30 80.31
N GLU A 54 9.90 59.30 81.19
CA GLU A 54 11.20 59.59 81.80
C GLU A 54 11.62 58.59 82.89
N ALA A 55 10.64 57.93 83.51
CA ALA A 55 10.85 56.96 84.58
C ALA A 55 11.09 55.52 84.07
N TYR A 56 10.34 55.12 83.05
CA TYR A 56 10.33 53.75 82.52
C TYR A 56 10.62 53.64 81.03
N GLY A 57 10.67 54.77 80.30
CA GLY A 57 11.05 54.79 78.90
C GLY A 57 12.52 54.44 78.71
N VAL A 58 12.81 53.84 77.56
CA VAL A 58 14.18 53.61 77.12
C VAL A 58 14.79 54.98 76.81
N PRO A 59 15.87 55.41 77.48
CA PRO A 59 16.46 56.71 77.18
C PRO A 59 17.06 56.69 75.76
N ASP A 60 16.86 57.77 74.99
CA ASP A 60 17.42 57.90 73.62
C ASP A 60 18.96 57.83 73.59
N GLU A 61 19.62 58.22 74.67
CA GLU A 61 21.04 57.97 74.90
C GLU A 61 21.23 57.02 76.08
N PRO A 62 22.10 56.00 76.00
CA PRO A 62 22.35 55.09 77.10
C PRO A 62 22.92 55.85 78.30
N ARG A 63 22.05 56.25 79.23
CA ARG A 63 22.46 56.71 80.56
C ARG A 63 23.29 55.57 81.15
N ALA A 64 24.53 55.87 81.55
CA ALA A 64 25.58 54.93 81.97
C ALA A 64 25.28 54.19 83.29
N ILE A 65 24.04 53.74 83.48
CA ILE A 65 23.53 53.15 84.71
C ILE A 65 23.48 51.62 84.58
N PHE A 66 23.47 51.07 83.36
CA PHE A 66 23.42 49.62 83.13
C PHE A 66 24.34 49.20 81.99
N ARG A 67 25.52 48.68 82.34
CA ARG A 67 26.28 47.76 81.50
C ARG A 67 26.47 46.47 82.28
N GLU A 68 25.62 45.48 82.00
CA GLU A 68 25.85 44.08 82.42
C GLU A 68 27.23 43.58 81.93
N ASP A 69 27.74 44.18 80.85
CA ASP A 69 29.03 43.92 80.20
C ASP A 69 30.24 44.12 81.13
N MET A 70 30.10 44.84 82.25
CA MET A 70 31.20 45.16 83.19
C MET A 70 31.16 44.34 84.49
N GLY A 71 30.23 43.37 84.62
CA GLY A 71 30.16 42.46 85.78
C GLY A 71 29.78 43.11 87.11
N LEU A 72 29.24 44.34 87.09
CA LEU A 72 28.75 45.03 88.28
C LEU A 72 27.33 44.57 88.59
N LEU A 73 27.13 44.03 89.80
CA LEU A 73 25.80 43.66 90.29
C LEU A 73 24.87 44.90 90.26
N PRO A 74 23.56 44.71 90.00
CA PRO A 74 22.60 45.80 90.15
C PRO A 74 22.77 46.38 91.56
N LEU A 75 23.04 47.69 91.68
CA LEU A 75 22.95 48.36 92.97
C LEU A 75 21.47 48.37 93.35
N VAL A 76 21.01 47.30 94.01
CA VAL A 76 19.74 47.27 94.71
C VAL A 76 19.97 48.12 95.96
N PRO A 77 19.30 49.28 96.11
CA PRO A 77 19.46 50.09 97.31
C PRO A 77 19.14 49.23 98.52
N THR A 78 20.04 49.22 99.51
CA THR A 78 19.81 48.51 100.77
C THR A 78 18.57 49.09 101.43
N ALA A 79 17.82 48.31 102.21
CA ALA A 79 16.63 48.79 102.91
C ALA A 79 16.89 50.09 103.71
N ALA A 80 18.09 50.24 104.28
CA ALA A 80 18.54 51.46 104.95
C ALA A 80 18.75 52.67 104.01
N GLU A 81 19.26 52.45 102.80
CA GLU A 81 19.46 53.51 101.79
C GLU A 81 18.13 53.97 101.21
N LYS A 82 17.20 53.03 100.93
CA LYS A 82 15.83 53.36 100.53
C LYS A 82 15.11 54.16 101.62
N MET A 83 15.23 53.73 102.89
CA MET A 83 14.65 54.43 104.02
C MET A 83 15.20 55.86 104.18
N GLN A 84 16.52 56.05 104.02
CA GLN A 84 17.12 57.38 104.07
C GLN A 84 16.73 58.25 102.87
N ARG A 85 16.54 57.67 101.68
CA ARG A 85 16.02 58.37 100.50
C ARG A 85 14.58 58.86 100.74
N ASP A 86 13.70 57.97 101.17
CA ASP A 86 12.29 58.29 101.43
C ASP A 86 12.18 59.35 102.52
N ARG A 87 13.00 59.22 103.58
CA ARG A 87 13.15 60.24 104.63
C ARG A 87 13.61 61.59 104.08
N ASN A 88 14.65 61.64 103.24
CA ASN A 88 15.16 62.87 102.65
C ASN A 88 14.12 63.52 101.72
N TYR A 89 13.34 62.74 100.99
CA TYR A 89 12.23 63.23 100.18
C TYR A 89 11.13 63.83 101.05
N VAL A 90 10.65 63.11 102.07
CA VAL A 90 9.63 63.60 103.01
C VAL A 90 10.11 64.86 103.72
N ARG A 91 11.37 64.90 104.18
CA ARG A 91 11.96 66.10 104.77
C ARG A 91 11.91 67.29 103.81
N ARG A 92 12.31 67.12 102.54
CA ARG A 92 12.28 68.19 101.52
C ARG A 92 10.85 68.66 101.21
N VAL A 93 9.87 67.76 101.21
CA VAL A 93 8.46 68.12 101.06
C VAL A 93 7.98 68.91 102.28
N LEU A 94 8.22 68.42 103.50
CA LEU A 94 7.83 69.10 104.73
C LEU A 94 8.53 70.45 104.93
N GLU A 95 9.79 70.61 104.52
CA GLU A 95 10.50 71.90 104.51
C GLU A 95 9.89 72.91 103.52
N ARG A 96 9.36 72.44 102.38
CA ARG A 96 8.60 73.28 101.44
C ARG A 96 7.26 73.69 102.04
N VAL A 97 6.50 72.72 102.57
CA VAL A 97 5.21 73.00 103.22
C VAL A 97 5.36 73.91 104.44
N LEU A 98 6.42 73.74 105.25
CA LEU A 98 6.70 74.62 106.38
C LEU A 98 6.95 76.06 105.92
N ARG A 99 7.66 76.27 104.81
CA ARG A 99 7.85 77.61 104.23
C ARG A 99 6.53 78.19 103.73
N ASP A 100 5.76 77.43 102.97
CA ASP A 100 4.47 77.88 102.43
C ASP A 100 3.46 78.22 103.55
N VAL A 101 3.42 77.44 104.64
CA VAL A 101 2.53 77.70 105.78
C VAL A 101 3.00 78.90 106.61
N ARG A 102 4.32 79.09 106.74
CA ARG A 102 4.92 80.19 107.52
C ARG A 102 4.86 81.54 106.80
N ASP A 103 5.16 81.53 105.50
CA ASP A 103 5.34 82.74 104.69
C ASP A 103 4.04 83.12 103.97
N ASP A 104 3.35 82.14 103.35
CA ASP A 104 2.19 82.38 102.48
C ASP A 104 0.84 81.94 103.10
N ARG A 105 0.87 81.24 104.26
CA ARG A 105 -0.29 80.62 104.95
C ARG A 105 -1.10 79.68 104.07
N LYS A 106 -0.43 79.02 103.13
CA LYS A 106 -1.01 78.05 102.20
C LYS A 106 -0.25 76.73 102.24
N PHE A 107 -0.78 75.74 101.56
CA PHE A 107 -0.16 74.41 101.42
C PHE A 107 -0.08 73.98 99.95
N ASP A 108 0.02 74.95 99.03
CA ASP A 108 0.00 74.74 97.59
C ASP A 108 1.11 73.76 97.15
N SER A 109 2.32 73.82 97.74
CA SER A 109 3.39 72.84 97.43
C SER A 109 3.06 71.40 97.83
N LEU A 110 2.25 71.17 98.87
CA LEU A 110 1.79 69.82 99.21
C LEU A 110 0.79 69.33 98.18
N GLN A 111 -0.13 70.20 97.75
CA GLN A 111 -1.13 69.87 96.76
C GLN A 111 -0.48 69.57 95.39
N GLU A 112 0.51 70.35 94.97
CA GLU A 112 1.30 70.09 93.76
C GLU A 112 2.04 68.74 93.82
N GLU A 113 2.63 68.38 94.96
CA GLU A 113 3.29 67.08 95.15
C GLU A 113 2.28 65.92 95.16
N LEU A 114 1.10 66.10 95.76
CA LEU A 114 0.03 65.10 95.72
C LEU A 114 -0.51 64.90 94.30
N ASP A 115 -0.72 65.98 93.55
CA ASP A 115 -1.15 65.94 92.16
C ASP A 115 -0.08 65.28 91.26
N SER A 116 1.19 65.57 91.52
CA SER A 116 2.36 64.92 90.91
C SER A 116 2.36 63.39 91.18
N ILE A 117 2.12 62.96 92.42
CA ILE A 117 2.00 61.52 92.75
C ILE A 117 0.79 60.89 92.06
N ALA A 118 -0.35 61.58 92.04
CA ALA A 118 -1.58 61.10 91.40
C ALA A 118 -1.37 60.88 89.89
N ARG A 119 -0.76 61.85 89.19
CA ARG A 119 -0.42 61.75 87.75
C ARG A 119 0.54 60.61 87.45
N LYS A 120 1.56 60.37 88.29
CA LYS A 120 2.46 59.22 88.13
C LYS A 120 1.70 57.89 88.21
N ARG A 121 0.85 57.74 89.23
CA ARG A 121 0.03 56.53 89.42
C ARG A 121 -0.98 56.30 88.31
N GLU A 122 -1.48 57.35 87.69
CA GLU A 122 -2.36 57.26 86.53
C GLU A 122 -1.59 56.79 85.30
N GLY A 123 -0.47 57.44 84.97
CA GLY A 123 0.34 57.00 83.83
C GLY A 123 0.90 55.58 84.00
N GLU A 124 1.24 55.15 85.22
CA GLU A 124 1.65 53.75 85.48
C GLU A 124 0.51 52.76 85.19
N ARG A 125 -0.74 53.12 85.53
CA ARG A 125 -1.92 52.32 85.21
C ARG A 125 -2.19 52.27 83.70
N ASP A 126 -2.00 53.38 83.00
CA ASP A 126 -2.12 53.43 81.54
C ASP A 126 -1.04 52.59 80.85
N LEU A 127 0.19 52.63 81.38
CA LEU A 127 1.27 51.77 80.91
C LEU A 127 0.97 50.29 81.16
N GLU A 128 0.46 49.94 82.34
CA GLU A 128 0.09 48.56 82.65
C GLU A 128 -1.04 48.05 81.73
N THR A 129 -2.08 48.86 81.51
CA THR A 129 -3.20 48.49 80.63
C THR A 129 -2.74 48.33 79.19
N SER A 130 -1.90 49.23 78.68
CA SER A 130 -1.33 49.12 77.34
C SER A 130 -0.40 47.90 77.21
N ALA A 131 0.46 47.63 78.18
CA ALA A 131 1.33 46.44 78.20
C ALA A 131 0.51 45.14 78.17
N ARG A 132 -0.57 45.06 78.95
CA ARG A 132 -1.51 43.93 78.92
C ARG A 132 -2.17 43.80 77.54
N ALA A 133 -2.57 44.91 76.92
CA ALA A 133 -3.14 44.90 75.57
C ALA A 133 -2.13 44.39 74.52
N TRP A 134 -0.87 44.84 74.59
CA TRP A 134 0.21 44.37 73.72
C TRP A 134 0.50 42.89 73.90
N LEU A 135 0.54 42.40 75.15
CA LEU A 135 0.75 40.99 75.45
C LEU A 135 -0.38 40.12 74.90
N ASN A 136 -1.62 40.55 75.08
CA ASN A 136 -2.79 39.87 74.51
C ASN A 136 -2.72 39.85 72.97
N ARG A 137 -2.34 40.98 72.35
CA ARG A 137 -2.21 41.07 70.89
C ARG A 137 -1.10 40.15 70.36
N ALA A 138 0.05 40.12 71.03
CA ALA A 138 1.15 39.21 70.68
C ALA A 138 0.73 37.74 70.85
N GLY A 139 -0.05 37.42 71.88
CA GLY A 139 -0.65 36.11 72.08
C GLY A 139 -1.58 35.70 70.93
N GLN A 140 -2.48 36.59 70.51
CA GLN A 140 -3.37 36.37 69.36
C GLN A 140 -2.58 36.15 68.07
N LEU A 141 -1.58 36.99 67.79
CA LEU A 141 -0.75 36.88 66.59
C LEU A 141 0.03 35.56 66.56
N ARG A 142 0.59 35.13 67.70
CA ARG A 142 1.21 33.81 67.83
C ARG A 142 0.21 32.69 67.57
N GLY A 143 -1.00 32.77 68.14
CA GLY A 143 -2.06 31.79 67.89
C GLY A 143 -2.42 31.68 66.40
N THR A 144 -2.61 32.83 65.71
CA THR A 144 -2.88 32.84 64.28
C THR A 144 -1.72 32.27 63.45
N LEU A 145 -0.48 32.58 63.85
CA LEU A 145 0.71 32.08 63.16
C LEU A 145 0.81 30.56 63.29
N GLU A 146 0.62 30.01 64.49
CA GLU A 146 0.67 28.56 64.69
C GLU A 146 -0.48 27.86 63.94
N SER A 147 -1.70 28.40 63.96
CA SER A 147 -2.81 27.84 63.18
C SER A 147 -2.57 27.87 61.66
N SER A 148 -1.89 28.91 61.17
CA SER A 148 -1.52 29.02 59.76
C SER A 148 -0.41 28.02 59.39
N LYS A 149 0.58 27.83 60.28
CA LYS A 149 1.62 26.81 60.10
C LYS A 149 1.04 25.40 60.06
N THR A 150 0.10 25.07 60.96
CA THR A 150 -0.53 23.74 60.98
C THR A 150 -1.35 23.51 59.71
N ALA A 151 -2.17 24.49 59.29
CA ALA A 151 -2.95 24.39 58.06
C ALA A 151 -2.03 24.24 56.82
N SER A 152 -0.97 25.05 56.73
CA SER A 152 0.00 24.95 55.65
C SER A 152 0.73 23.59 55.64
N ALA A 153 1.04 23.03 56.80
CA ALA A 153 1.66 21.71 56.90
C ALA A 153 0.71 20.59 56.42
N GLU A 154 -0.56 20.63 56.83
CA GLU A 154 -1.59 19.70 56.38
C GLU A 154 -1.81 19.78 54.86
N ASP A 155 -1.84 20.99 54.29
CA ASP A 155 -1.93 21.21 52.85
C ASP A 155 -0.72 20.61 52.11
N THR A 156 0.50 20.81 52.62
CA THR A 156 1.70 20.18 52.03
C THR A 156 1.65 18.65 52.13
N GLU A 157 1.16 18.09 53.23
CA GLU A 157 1.03 16.65 53.37
C GLU A 157 -0.03 16.08 52.41
N SER A 158 -1.18 16.75 52.29
CA SER A 158 -2.26 16.33 51.39
C SER A 158 -1.82 16.34 49.92
N THR A 159 -1.09 17.37 49.49
CA THR A 159 -0.57 17.47 48.13
C THR A 159 0.50 16.41 47.84
N ILE A 160 1.37 16.11 48.79
CA ILE A 160 2.34 15.00 48.68
C ILE A 160 1.61 13.66 48.54
N ARG A 161 0.57 13.40 49.33
CA ARG A 161 -0.22 12.16 49.24
C ARG A 161 -0.89 12.02 47.87
N LEU A 162 -1.54 13.08 47.38
CA LEU A 162 -2.15 13.09 46.06
C LEU A 162 -1.13 12.84 44.94
N ALA A 163 0.07 13.42 45.04
CA ALA A 163 1.15 13.17 44.09
C ALA A 163 1.56 11.69 44.11
N GLN A 164 1.77 11.09 45.28
CA GLN A 164 2.12 9.68 45.43
C GLN A 164 1.04 8.73 44.88
N GLU A 165 -0.24 9.05 45.13
CA GLU A 165 -1.37 8.27 44.60
C GLU A 165 -1.43 8.33 43.06
N SER A 166 -1.22 9.52 42.50
CA SER A 166 -1.13 9.75 41.06
C SER A 166 0.03 8.97 40.45
N ASP A 167 1.23 9.05 41.03
CA ASP A 167 2.42 8.33 40.56
C ASP A 167 2.18 6.81 40.57
N ALA A 168 1.64 6.28 41.68
CA ALA A 168 1.29 4.86 41.76
C ALA A 168 0.23 4.45 40.72
N ALA A 169 -0.71 5.33 40.38
CA ALA A 169 -1.69 5.07 39.32
C ALA A 169 -1.03 5.04 37.93
N VAL A 170 -0.11 5.98 37.66
CA VAL A 170 0.67 6.02 36.41
C VAL A 170 1.53 4.76 36.26
N ASP A 171 2.25 4.35 37.30
CA ASP A 171 3.08 3.15 37.28
C ASP A 171 2.26 1.88 37.00
N ARG A 172 1.10 1.75 37.66
CA ARG A 172 0.16 0.65 37.38
C ARG A 172 -0.30 0.65 35.92
N ALA A 173 -0.61 1.82 35.37
CA ALA A 173 -1.02 1.95 33.97
C ALA A 173 0.13 1.58 33.01
N ILE A 174 1.36 2.04 33.27
CA ILE A 174 2.55 1.70 32.49
C ILE A 174 2.81 0.18 32.53
N PHE A 175 2.70 -0.44 33.71
CA PHE A 175 2.88 -1.88 33.85
C PHE A 175 1.83 -2.68 33.05
N LEU A 176 0.55 -2.34 33.19
CA LEU A 176 -0.52 -3.01 32.46
C LEU A 176 -0.40 -2.80 30.95
N ASN A 177 -0.08 -1.58 30.51
CA ASN A 177 0.07 -1.26 29.10
C ASN A 177 1.30 -1.94 28.49
N SER A 178 2.43 -1.99 29.20
CA SER A 178 3.62 -2.71 28.72
C SER A 178 3.34 -4.22 28.56
N GLY A 179 2.58 -4.82 29.47
CA GLY A 179 2.09 -6.21 29.33
C GLY A 179 1.21 -6.41 28.09
N LYS A 180 0.23 -5.52 27.87
CA LYS A 180 -0.66 -5.56 26.70
C LYS A 180 0.10 -5.36 25.38
N LEU A 181 1.03 -4.40 25.35
CA LEU A 181 1.89 -4.13 24.19
C LEU A 181 2.78 -5.35 23.89
N GLY A 182 3.42 -5.92 24.90
CA GLY A 182 4.24 -7.12 24.74
C GLY A 182 3.46 -8.32 24.21
N TYR A 183 2.19 -8.48 24.61
CA TYR A 183 1.30 -9.49 24.02
C TYR A 183 0.99 -9.18 22.54
N ALA A 184 0.62 -7.94 22.22
CA ALA A 184 0.31 -7.53 20.85
C ALA A 184 1.51 -7.69 19.91
N GLU A 185 2.72 -7.36 20.36
CA GLU A 185 3.96 -7.55 19.61
C GLU A 185 4.24 -9.02 19.34
N ARG A 186 4.15 -9.89 20.36
CA ARG A 186 4.34 -11.33 20.19
C ARG A 186 3.29 -11.92 19.23
N TRP A 187 2.04 -11.49 19.36
CA TRP A 187 0.97 -11.91 18.47
C TRP A 187 1.24 -11.48 17.02
N ALA A 188 1.67 -10.23 16.80
CA ALA A 188 2.02 -9.72 15.48
C ALA A 188 3.20 -10.47 14.88
N ARG A 189 4.26 -10.74 15.66
CA ARG A 189 5.42 -11.54 15.23
C ARG A 189 5.02 -12.96 14.83
N ALA A 190 4.28 -13.66 15.68
CA ALA A 190 3.82 -15.02 15.38
C ALA A 190 2.95 -15.07 14.11
N ARG A 191 2.13 -14.03 13.88
CA ARG A 191 1.31 -13.93 12.67
C ARG A 191 2.16 -13.69 11.42
N LEU A 192 3.19 -12.84 11.51
CA LEU A 192 4.15 -12.64 10.43
C LEU A 192 4.91 -13.92 10.09
N GLU A 193 5.41 -14.64 11.11
CA GLU A 193 6.08 -15.93 10.96
C GLU A 193 5.17 -16.96 10.29
N GLN A 194 3.91 -17.05 10.73
CA GLN A 194 2.92 -17.94 10.12
C GLN A 194 2.67 -17.61 8.65
N GLN A 195 2.55 -16.33 8.29
CA GLN A 195 2.36 -15.92 6.90
C GLN A 195 3.60 -16.19 6.05
N ALA A 196 4.79 -15.93 6.58
CA ALA A 196 6.04 -16.26 5.91
C ALA A 196 6.13 -17.76 5.60
N LEU A 197 5.82 -18.63 6.56
CA LEU A 197 5.76 -20.08 6.35
C LEU A 197 4.74 -20.49 5.29
N LYS A 198 3.52 -19.94 5.32
CA LYS A 198 2.49 -20.21 4.30
C LYS A 198 2.96 -19.83 2.90
N LEU A 199 3.63 -18.69 2.77
CA LEU A 199 4.17 -18.23 1.49
C LEU A 199 5.31 -19.14 1.01
N GLN A 200 6.19 -19.59 1.91
CA GLN A 200 7.26 -20.53 1.57
C GLN A 200 6.69 -21.86 1.07
N LEU A 201 5.70 -22.43 1.77
CA LEU A 201 5.03 -23.67 1.34
C LEU A 201 4.37 -23.52 -0.03
N ARG A 202 3.63 -22.44 -0.25
CA ARG A 202 3.03 -22.16 -1.58
C ARG A 202 4.08 -22.02 -2.67
N LYS A 203 5.20 -21.35 -2.35
CA LYS A 203 6.33 -21.22 -3.29
C LYS A 203 6.92 -22.58 -3.64
N THR A 204 7.15 -23.44 -2.66
CA THR A 204 7.67 -24.80 -2.90
C THR A 204 6.70 -25.64 -3.72
N ASP A 205 5.39 -25.55 -3.43
CA ASP A 205 4.36 -26.28 -4.19
C ASP A 205 4.33 -25.84 -5.66
N VAL A 206 4.39 -24.54 -5.92
CA VAL A 206 4.45 -23.98 -7.28
C VAL A 206 5.74 -24.40 -7.99
N LEU A 207 6.88 -24.39 -7.30
CA LEU A 207 8.16 -24.84 -7.87
C LEU A 207 8.15 -26.33 -8.21
N ASN A 208 7.57 -27.16 -7.35
CA ASN A 208 7.40 -28.59 -7.61
C ASN A 208 6.48 -28.81 -8.82
N GLY A 209 5.34 -28.12 -8.88
CA GLY A 209 4.44 -28.17 -10.02
C GLY A 209 5.12 -27.73 -11.33
N LEU A 210 5.95 -26.69 -11.31
CA LEU A 210 6.74 -26.28 -12.47
C LEU A 210 7.78 -27.34 -12.88
N SER A 211 8.43 -27.98 -11.90
CA SER A 211 9.37 -29.08 -12.17
C SER A 211 8.66 -30.25 -12.84
N ASP A 212 7.48 -30.64 -12.36
CA ASP A 212 6.73 -31.76 -12.92
C ASP A 212 6.21 -31.45 -14.31
N ARG A 213 5.68 -30.23 -14.55
CA ARG A 213 5.28 -29.78 -15.89
C ARG A 213 6.46 -29.70 -16.85
N SER A 214 7.64 -29.31 -16.38
CA SER A 214 8.85 -29.33 -17.20
C SER A 214 9.24 -30.76 -17.60
N LYS A 215 9.13 -31.74 -16.70
CA LYS A 215 9.38 -33.15 -17.03
C LYS A 215 8.37 -33.67 -18.05
N GLU A 216 7.09 -33.37 -17.87
CA GLU A 216 6.02 -33.72 -18.84
C GLU A 216 6.32 -33.14 -20.23
N CYS A 217 6.63 -31.84 -20.30
CA CYS A 217 6.95 -31.17 -21.56
C CYS A 217 8.20 -31.78 -22.23
N ASN A 218 9.24 -32.09 -21.46
CA ASN A 218 10.43 -32.76 -22.00
C ASN A 218 10.12 -34.17 -22.53
N ALA A 219 9.27 -34.93 -21.84
CA ALA A 219 8.83 -36.24 -22.30
C ALA A 219 8.00 -36.15 -23.59
N GLU A 220 7.07 -35.18 -23.67
CA GLU A 220 6.30 -34.91 -24.88
C GLU A 220 7.19 -34.48 -26.05
N GLN A 221 8.21 -33.65 -25.82
CA GLN A 221 9.18 -33.26 -26.84
C GLN A 221 9.96 -34.48 -27.38
N ILE A 222 10.38 -35.39 -26.49
CA ILE A 222 11.07 -36.63 -26.90
C ILE A 222 10.13 -37.51 -27.74
N MET A 223 8.91 -37.77 -27.27
CA MET A 223 7.93 -38.57 -28.01
C MET A 223 7.57 -37.93 -29.36
N SER A 224 7.37 -36.60 -29.38
CA SER A 224 7.08 -35.89 -30.62
C SER A 224 8.24 -35.96 -31.61
N ALA A 225 9.48 -35.87 -31.14
CA ALA A 225 10.66 -36.02 -31.99
C ALA A 225 10.76 -37.43 -32.57
N GLU A 226 10.49 -38.47 -31.77
CA GLU A 226 10.49 -39.86 -32.22
C GLU A 226 9.38 -40.14 -33.25
N ILE A 227 8.15 -39.66 -33.00
CA ILE A 227 7.03 -39.79 -33.95
C ILE A 227 7.35 -39.08 -35.26
N SER A 228 7.87 -37.84 -35.21
CA SER A 228 8.25 -37.11 -36.41
C SER A 228 9.33 -37.85 -37.20
N ALA A 229 10.36 -38.37 -36.54
CA ALA A 229 11.42 -39.14 -37.19
C ALA A 229 10.90 -40.43 -37.84
N TYR A 230 9.98 -41.14 -37.17
CA TYR A 230 9.33 -42.32 -37.74
C TYR A 230 8.50 -41.97 -38.99
N LEU A 231 7.68 -40.92 -38.91
CA LEU A 231 6.84 -40.49 -40.01
C LEU A 231 7.68 -40.02 -41.21
N GLU A 232 8.76 -39.28 -40.96
CA GLU A 232 9.68 -38.84 -42.01
C GLU A 232 10.35 -40.05 -42.70
N ALA A 233 10.78 -41.05 -41.93
CA ALA A 233 11.34 -42.29 -42.48
C ALA A 233 10.32 -43.10 -43.31
N ASP A 234 9.06 -43.22 -42.86
CA ASP A 234 8.01 -43.91 -43.63
C ASP A 234 7.67 -43.14 -44.90
N ILE A 235 7.55 -41.81 -44.83
CA ILE A 235 7.33 -40.95 -46.02
C ILE A 235 8.45 -41.17 -47.03
N GLU A 236 9.73 -41.12 -46.61
CA GLU A 236 10.85 -41.39 -47.50
C GLU A 236 10.79 -42.78 -48.14
N GLU A 237 10.38 -43.81 -47.38
CA GLU A 237 10.21 -45.16 -47.92
C GLU A 237 9.11 -45.19 -48.99
N LYS A 238 7.94 -44.59 -48.71
CA LYS A 238 6.83 -44.52 -49.67
C LYS A 238 7.21 -43.72 -50.92
N GLU A 239 7.94 -42.61 -50.76
CA GLU A 239 8.45 -41.82 -51.89
C GLU A 239 9.40 -42.66 -52.76
N LYS A 240 10.33 -43.42 -52.15
CA LYS A 240 11.20 -44.36 -52.86
C LYS A 240 10.39 -45.42 -53.62
N GLN A 241 9.33 -45.96 -53.02
CA GLN A 241 8.43 -46.91 -53.68
C GLN A 241 7.68 -46.28 -54.86
N ILE A 242 7.15 -45.07 -54.71
CA ILE A 242 6.46 -44.33 -55.78
C ILE A 242 7.41 -44.10 -56.95
N VAL A 243 8.63 -43.65 -56.68
CA VAL A 243 9.66 -43.47 -57.72
C VAL A 243 9.94 -44.78 -58.43
N ALA A 244 10.18 -45.87 -57.70
CA ALA A 244 10.43 -47.18 -58.30
C ALA A 244 9.27 -47.67 -59.20
N TRP A 245 8.02 -47.52 -58.75
CA TRP A 245 6.84 -47.87 -59.54
C TRP A 245 6.66 -46.98 -60.76
N THR A 246 6.90 -45.68 -60.62
CA THR A 246 6.84 -44.72 -61.72
C THR A 246 7.86 -45.05 -62.79
N THR A 247 9.11 -45.37 -62.39
CA THR A 247 10.16 -45.82 -63.31
C THR A 247 9.74 -47.09 -64.03
N ARG A 248 9.30 -48.14 -63.32
CA ARG A 248 8.83 -49.37 -63.95
C ARG A 248 7.70 -49.14 -64.95
N TYR A 249 6.71 -48.33 -64.58
CA TYR A 249 5.58 -48.02 -65.46
C TYR A 249 6.04 -47.26 -66.71
N SER A 250 6.98 -46.31 -66.57
CA SER A 250 7.57 -45.60 -67.70
C SER A 250 8.36 -46.53 -68.63
N GLU A 251 9.13 -47.47 -68.09
CA GLU A 251 9.84 -48.49 -68.86
C GLU A 251 8.87 -49.42 -69.61
N GLU A 252 7.80 -49.86 -68.95
CA GLU A 252 6.75 -50.64 -69.60
C GLU A 252 6.03 -49.86 -70.70
N LEU A 253 5.72 -48.58 -70.48
CA LEU A 253 5.13 -47.72 -71.50
C LEU A 253 6.05 -47.59 -72.72
N VAL A 254 7.35 -47.36 -72.50
CA VAL A 254 8.35 -47.30 -73.57
C VAL A 254 8.41 -48.63 -74.32
N ARG A 255 8.47 -49.76 -73.61
CA ARG A 255 8.47 -51.10 -74.23
C ARG A 255 7.21 -51.35 -75.05
N ARG A 256 6.03 -51.04 -74.52
CA ARG A 256 4.77 -51.23 -75.24
C ARG A 256 4.66 -50.30 -76.45
N GLN A 257 5.17 -49.08 -76.34
CA GLN A 257 5.25 -48.16 -77.47
C GLN A 257 6.15 -48.70 -78.58
N GLN A 258 7.32 -49.25 -78.22
CA GLN A 258 8.21 -49.95 -79.16
C GLN A 258 7.50 -51.13 -79.84
N GLU A 259 6.82 -51.98 -79.09
CA GLU A 259 6.03 -53.10 -79.64
C GLU A 259 4.93 -52.62 -80.61
N ILE A 260 4.23 -51.53 -80.28
CA ILE A 260 3.23 -50.91 -81.16
C ILE A 260 3.88 -50.42 -82.46
N ASP A 261 5.03 -49.76 -82.38
CA ASP A 261 5.70 -49.20 -83.54
C ASP A 261 6.27 -50.30 -84.45
N GLU A 262 6.85 -51.37 -83.89
CA GLU A 262 7.23 -52.57 -84.66
C GLU A 262 6.03 -53.22 -85.37
N LEU A 263 4.87 -53.30 -84.70
CA LEU A 263 3.65 -53.83 -85.30
C LEU A 263 3.12 -52.92 -86.42
N LYS A 264 3.20 -51.59 -86.26
CA LYS A 264 2.86 -50.64 -87.32
C LYS A 264 3.76 -50.82 -88.54
N GLU A 265 5.08 -50.95 -88.34
CA GLU A 265 6.02 -51.21 -89.44
C GLU A 265 5.68 -52.51 -90.17
N LYS A 266 5.35 -53.58 -89.45
CA LYS A 266 4.90 -54.85 -90.05
C LYS A 266 3.61 -54.67 -90.84
N VAL A 267 2.63 -53.94 -90.32
CA VAL A 267 1.37 -53.64 -91.00
C VAL A 267 1.62 -52.83 -92.26
N ASP A 268 2.46 -51.81 -92.21
CA ASP A 268 2.74 -50.96 -93.38
C ASP A 268 3.54 -51.71 -94.45
N LYS A 269 4.45 -52.60 -94.06
CA LYS A 269 5.08 -53.55 -94.99
C LYS A 269 4.05 -54.48 -95.66
N GLN A 270 3.14 -55.06 -94.88
CA GLN A 270 2.08 -55.92 -95.43
C GLN A 270 1.13 -55.16 -96.36
N LYS A 271 0.83 -53.89 -96.06
CA LYS A 271 0.05 -53.03 -96.97
C LYS A 271 0.79 -52.81 -98.29
N LEU A 272 2.08 -52.50 -98.23
CA LEU A 272 2.91 -52.32 -99.43
C LEU A 272 2.89 -53.59 -100.30
N GLU A 273 3.12 -54.76 -99.70
CA GLU A 273 3.05 -56.06 -100.39
C GLU A 273 1.65 -56.31 -100.98
N MET A 274 0.58 -55.98 -100.26
CA MET A 274 -0.79 -56.09 -100.78
C MET A 274 -1.07 -55.15 -101.94
N ASP A 275 -0.53 -53.92 -101.91
CA ASP A 275 -0.68 -52.93 -102.97
C ASP A 275 0.10 -53.34 -104.21
N GLU A 276 1.33 -53.85 -104.07
CA GLU A 276 2.08 -54.46 -105.18
C GLU A 276 1.30 -55.63 -105.80
N MET A 277 0.75 -56.52 -104.97
CA MET A 277 -0.08 -57.63 -105.44
C MET A 277 -1.40 -57.16 -106.07
N ARG A 278 -1.96 -56.00 -105.67
CA ARG A 278 -3.12 -55.38 -106.34
C ARG A 278 -2.71 -54.87 -107.71
N SER A 279 -1.64 -54.10 -107.82
CA SER A 279 -1.12 -53.59 -109.10
C SER A 279 -0.84 -54.71 -110.09
N LEU A 280 -0.17 -55.78 -109.67
CA LEU A 280 0.07 -56.96 -110.53
C LEU A 280 -1.23 -57.63 -110.98
N ARG A 281 -2.25 -57.72 -110.11
CA ARG A 281 -3.56 -58.28 -110.50
C ARG A 281 -4.29 -57.37 -111.48
N ASP A 282 -4.18 -56.06 -111.32
CA ASP A 282 -4.80 -55.08 -112.20
C ASP A 282 -4.12 -55.12 -113.58
N GLU A 283 -2.79 -55.17 -113.64
CA GLU A 283 -2.02 -55.40 -114.89
C GLU A 283 -2.42 -56.71 -115.58
N GLN A 284 -2.51 -57.82 -114.84
CA GLN A 284 -2.95 -59.12 -115.38
C GLN A 284 -4.39 -59.06 -115.89
N ARG A 285 -5.27 -58.32 -115.22
CA ARG A 285 -6.67 -58.15 -115.62
C ARG A 285 -6.79 -57.32 -116.89
N GLU A 286 -6.03 -56.24 -117.02
CA GLU A 286 -5.98 -55.43 -118.24
C GLU A 286 -5.54 -56.28 -119.45
N LEU A 287 -4.51 -57.11 -119.29
CA LEU A 287 -4.05 -58.04 -120.34
C LEU A 287 -5.14 -59.05 -120.74
N ILE A 288 -5.87 -59.61 -119.77
CA ILE A 288 -6.98 -60.53 -120.03
C ILE A 288 -8.10 -59.81 -120.79
N ASP A 289 -8.48 -58.61 -120.36
CA ASP A 289 -9.54 -57.82 -120.98
C ASP A 289 -9.16 -57.42 -122.42
N GLU A 290 -7.90 -57.04 -122.65
CA GLU A 290 -7.36 -56.77 -123.98
C GLU A 290 -7.44 -58.02 -124.87
N TYR A 291 -7.01 -59.19 -124.36
CA TYR A 291 -7.10 -60.46 -125.10
C TYR A 291 -8.55 -60.83 -125.45
N ILE A 292 -9.49 -60.69 -124.51
CA ILE A 292 -10.92 -60.94 -124.73
C ILE A 292 -11.48 -59.97 -125.78
N SER A 293 -11.04 -58.71 -125.75
CA SER A 293 -11.48 -57.69 -126.71
C SER A 293 -10.98 -57.99 -128.13
N GLU A 294 -9.73 -58.40 -128.29
CA GLU A 294 -9.16 -58.83 -129.57
C GLU A 294 -9.81 -60.13 -130.06
N GLU A 295 -10.07 -61.09 -129.18
CA GLU A 295 -10.79 -62.31 -129.53
C GLU A 295 -12.22 -61.99 -130.02
N ARG A 296 -12.92 -61.06 -129.36
CA ARG A 296 -14.22 -60.57 -129.80
C ARG A 296 -14.13 -59.91 -131.17
N ARG A 297 -13.14 -59.04 -131.39
CA ARG A 297 -12.88 -58.38 -132.68
C ARG A 297 -12.65 -59.39 -133.80
N LEU A 298 -11.81 -60.40 -133.56
CA LEU A 298 -11.56 -61.50 -134.50
C LEU A 298 -12.81 -62.33 -134.80
N ARG A 299 -13.65 -62.61 -133.78
CA ARG A 299 -14.94 -63.30 -133.97
C ARG A 299 -15.88 -62.46 -134.82
N GLU A 300 -16.00 -61.16 -134.57
CA GLU A 300 -16.84 -60.25 -135.35
C GLU A 300 -16.38 -60.17 -136.82
N GLU A 301 -15.07 -60.08 -137.06
CA GLU A 301 -14.51 -60.15 -138.41
C GLU A 301 -14.80 -61.48 -139.10
N ALA A 302 -14.64 -62.60 -138.39
CA ALA A 302 -14.92 -63.93 -138.92
C ALA A 302 -16.41 -64.10 -139.24
N GLU A 303 -17.31 -63.61 -138.39
CA GLU A 303 -18.74 -63.56 -138.67
C GLU A 303 -19.05 -62.70 -139.88
N HIS A 304 -18.40 -61.54 -140.03
CA HIS A 304 -18.56 -60.66 -141.19
C HIS A 304 -18.13 -61.37 -142.48
N ARG A 305 -16.94 -62.00 -142.48
CA ARG A 305 -16.45 -62.82 -143.60
C ARG A 305 -17.39 -64.00 -143.90
N GLY A 306 -17.92 -64.65 -142.87
CA GLY A 306 -18.91 -65.72 -142.99
C GLY A 306 -20.22 -65.24 -143.63
N LYS A 307 -20.71 -64.05 -143.26
CA LYS A 307 -21.88 -63.41 -143.89
C LYS A 307 -21.62 -63.12 -145.38
N LEU A 308 -20.44 -62.59 -145.72
CA LEU A 308 -20.02 -62.37 -147.12
C LEU A 308 -19.94 -63.68 -147.92
N HIS A 309 -19.36 -64.73 -147.34
CA HIS A 309 -19.23 -66.04 -147.99
C HIS A 309 -20.58 -66.72 -148.22
N LYS A 310 -21.51 -66.61 -147.26
CA LYS A 310 -22.89 -67.07 -147.41
C LYS A 310 -23.61 -66.32 -148.54
N ALA A 311 -23.48 -64.99 -148.60
CA ALA A 311 -24.04 -64.19 -149.69
C ALA A 311 -23.46 -64.62 -151.07
N ALA A 312 -22.14 -64.80 -151.16
CA ALA A 312 -21.48 -65.33 -152.36
C ALA A 312 -22.02 -66.71 -152.77
N THR A 313 -22.23 -67.61 -151.80
CA THR A 313 -22.78 -68.96 -152.05
C THR A 313 -24.21 -68.93 -152.58
N VAL A 314 -25.06 -68.03 -152.06
CA VAL A 314 -26.43 -67.82 -152.56
C VAL A 314 -26.42 -67.31 -154.00
N ILE A 315 -25.55 -66.36 -154.32
CA ILE A 315 -25.38 -65.85 -155.69
C ILE A 315 -24.92 -66.99 -156.63
N GLN A 316 -23.90 -67.76 -156.22
CA GLN A 316 -23.37 -68.88 -157.00
C GLN A 316 -24.41 -69.99 -157.24
N SER A 317 -25.18 -70.36 -156.21
CA SER A 317 -26.20 -71.41 -156.30
C SER A 317 -27.40 -70.98 -157.16
N ARG A 318 -27.82 -69.71 -157.10
CA ARG A 318 -28.86 -69.15 -157.98
C ARG A 318 -28.43 -69.19 -159.45
N TRP A 319 -27.17 -68.86 -159.74
CA TRP A 319 -26.61 -68.93 -161.09
C TRP A 319 -26.48 -70.38 -161.61
N ARG A 320 -25.96 -71.29 -160.76
CA ARG A 320 -25.88 -72.73 -161.08
C ARG A 320 -27.25 -73.34 -161.36
N GLY A 321 -28.28 -72.99 -160.58
CA GLY A 321 -29.65 -73.44 -160.81
C GLY A 321 -30.28 -72.87 -162.09
N HIS A 322 -29.95 -71.63 -162.46
CA HIS A 322 -30.36 -71.04 -163.73
C HIS A 322 -29.73 -71.79 -164.93
N MET A 323 -28.45 -72.17 -164.85
CA MET A 323 -27.78 -72.95 -165.91
C MET A 323 -28.43 -74.31 -166.18
N VAL A 324 -28.85 -75.03 -165.14
CA VAL A 324 -29.50 -76.35 -165.28
C VAL A 324 -30.90 -76.24 -165.92
N ARG A 325 -31.69 -75.24 -165.51
CA ARG A 325 -33.08 -75.08 -165.99
C ARG A 325 -33.18 -74.69 -167.47
N ARG A 326 -32.22 -73.92 -168.00
CA ARG A 326 -32.16 -73.54 -169.41
C ARG A 326 -31.35 -74.49 -170.29
N GLU A 327 -30.90 -75.63 -169.76
CA GLU A 327 -30.06 -76.62 -170.47
C GLU A 327 -28.84 -75.98 -171.17
N LEU A 328 -28.22 -74.98 -170.52
CA LEU A 328 -27.05 -74.27 -171.04
C LEU A 328 -25.76 -75.04 -170.74
N GLY A 329 -24.81 -75.01 -171.67
CA GLY A 329 -23.48 -75.61 -171.51
C GLY A 329 -23.51 -77.13 -171.28
N LYS A 330 -22.88 -77.60 -170.19
CA LYS A 330 -22.68 -79.03 -169.88
C LYS A 330 -23.99 -79.83 -169.70
N TYR A 331 -25.16 -79.19 -169.66
CA TYR A 331 -26.48 -79.82 -169.48
C TYR A 331 -27.32 -79.92 -170.77
N LYS A 332 -26.76 -79.62 -171.95
CA LYS A 332 -27.44 -79.71 -173.26
C LYS A 332 -27.84 -81.16 -173.59
N ASN A 333 -29.09 -81.41 -174.02
CA ASN A 333 -29.68 -82.74 -174.32
C ASN A 333 -29.95 -83.67 -173.11
N LEU A 334 -29.95 -83.16 -171.87
CA LEU A 334 -30.21 -83.97 -170.66
C LEU A 334 -31.58 -84.69 -170.70
N ARG A 335 -32.63 -84.01 -171.18
CA ARG A 335 -33.98 -84.59 -171.38
C ARG A 335 -34.03 -85.69 -172.45
N LYS A 336 -33.21 -85.63 -173.51
CA LYS A 336 -33.10 -86.68 -174.54
C LYS A 336 -32.37 -87.92 -174.03
N ARG A 337 -31.35 -87.76 -173.19
CA ARG A 337 -30.61 -88.85 -172.53
C ARG A 337 -31.49 -89.64 -171.54
N LEU A 338 -32.33 -88.95 -170.77
CA LEU A 338 -33.32 -89.58 -169.88
C LEU A 338 -34.43 -90.36 -170.63
N LYS A 339 -34.86 -89.92 -171.82
CA LYS A 339 -35.85 -90.63 -172.67
C LYS A 339 -35.30 -91.93 -173.29
N ARG A 340 -34.02 -91.99 -173.71
CA ARG A 340 -33.40 -93.24 -174.20
C ARG A 340 -33.31 -94.30 -173.10
N ARG A 341 -33.05 -93.90 -171.86
CA ARG A 341 -32.99 -94.79 -170.69
C ARG A 341 -34.36 -95.38 -170.31
N LYS A 342 -35.47 -94.65 -170.55
CA LYS A 342 -36.85 -95.18 -170.38
C LYS A 342 -37.26 -96.23 -171.44
N LYS A 343 -36.70 -96.21 -172.66
CA LYS A 343 -36.97 -97.26 -173.68
C LYS A 343 -36.27 -98.60 -173.33
N LEU A 344 -35.08 -98.55 -172.73
CA LEU A 344 -34.41 -99.74 -172.16
C LEU A 344 -35.22 -100.39 -171.02
N SER A 345 -36.02 -99.62 -170.28
CA SER A 345 -36.90 -100.16 -169.24
C SER A 345 -38.20 -100.78 -169.78
N LYS A 346 -38.67 -100.39 -170.98
CA LYS A 346 -39.91 -100.95 -171.58
C LYS A 346 -39.69 -102.26 -172.34
N LYS A 347 -38.50 -102.49 -172.92
CA LYS A 347 -38.10 -103.78 -173.50
C LYS A 347 -37.90 -104.86 -172.41
N PHE A 348 -37.55 -104.45 -171.18
CA PHE A 348 -37.48 -105.28 -169.97
C PHE A 348 -38.85 -105.58 -169.32
N ARG A 349 -39.96 -104.96 -169.75
CA ARG A 349 -41.30 -105.16 -169.15
C ARG A 349 -42.27 -106.01 -169.98
N LEU A 350 -41.95 -106.41 -171.23
CA LEU A 350 -42.81 -107.32 -172.02
C LEU A 350 -42.43 -108.81 -171.89
N GLU A 351 -41.30 -109.13 -171.28
CA GLU A 351 -41.07 -110.43 -170.59
C GLU A 351 -41.77 -110.51 -169.23
N ALA A 352 -42.67 -109.57 -168.92
CA ALA A 352 -43.54 -109.68 -167.76
C ALA A 352 -44.99 -110.09 -168.12
N LYS A 353 -45.28 -110.67 -169.31
CA LYS A 353 -46.34 -111.72 -169.44
C LYS A 353 -46.57 -112.50 -170.75
N ARG A 354 -46.38 -111.99 -171.97
CA ARG A 354 -46.64 -112.67 -173.26
C ARG A 354 -46.50 -111.63 -174.38
#